data_AF-M6QR57-F1
#
_entry.id   AF-M6QR57-F1
#
_cell.length_a   1.000
_cell.length_b   1.000
_cell.length_c   1.000
_cell.angle_alpha   90.00
_cell.angle_beta   90.00
_cell.angle_gamma   90.00
#
_symmetry.space_group_name_H-M   'P 1'
#
loop_
_entity.id
_entity.type
_entity.pdbx_description
1 polymer ?
#
loop_
_entity_poly.entity_id
_entity_poly.type
_entity_poly.pdbx_seq_one_letter_code
_entity_poly.pdbx_strand_id
1 'polypeptide(L)' 'MVLDMSVHERTENETLLLESRIEKIIDESIRHNPQDLISNLAEEFYKWSNELLTKKSA' A
#
# COMPACT_ATOMS: atom_id res chain seq x y z
N MET A 1 -16.34 19.72 10.96
CA MET A 1 -15.14 20.02 10.14
C MET A 1 -13.83 19.48 10.72
N VAL A 2 -13.69 19.25 12.04
CA VAL A 2 -12.45 18.67 12.63
C VAL A 2 -12.31 17.15 12.41
N LEU A 3 -13.43 16.42 12.28
CA LEU A 3 -13.42 14.97 12.04
C LEU A 3 -13.07 14.59 10.59
N ASP A 4 -13.49 15.39 9.61
CA ASP A 4 -13.19 15.11 8.18
C ASP A 4 -11.71 15.29 7.86
N MET A 5 -11.05 16.24 8.53
CA MET A 5 -9.64 16.55 8.33
C MET A 5 -8.74 15.40 8.83
N SER A 6 -9.09 14.76 9.96
CA SER A 6 -8.33 13.62 10.49
C SER A 6 -8.49 12.33 9.68
N VAL A 7 -9.66 12.12 9.04
CA VAL A 7 -9.88 10.98 8.14
C VAL A 7 -9.12 11.18 6.82
N HIS A 8 -9.08 12.42 6.31
CA HIS A 8 -8.34 12.75 5.10
C HIS A 8 -6.83 12.55 5.29
N GLU A 9 -6.25 13.12 6.35
CA GLU A 9 -4.82 12.97 6.68
C GLU A 9 -4.42 11.50 6.88
N ARG A 10 -5.29 10.70 7.52
CA ARG A 10 -5.05 9.27 7.70
C ARG A 10 -5.04 8.51 6.37
N THR A 11 -5.97 8.83 5.48
CA THR A 11 -6.08 8.19 4.15
C THR A 11 -4.87 8.55 3.28
N GLU A 12 -4.44 9.81 3.34
CA GLU A 12 -3.27 10.29 2.61
C GLU A 12 -1.99 9.58 3.10
N ASN A 13 -1.81 9.46 4.42
CA ASN A 13 -0.67 8.75 4.98
C ASN A 13 -0.68 7.25 4.64
N GLU A 14 -1.84 6.59 4.68
CA GLU A 14 -1.99 5.19 4.25
C GLU A 14 -1.71 4.98 2.75
N THR A 15 -1.98 6.00 1.93
CA THR A 15 -1.67 5.99 0.49
C THR A 15 -0.17 6.16 0.24
N LEU A 16 0.47 7.13 0.90
CA LEU A 16 1.92 7.35 0.81
C LEU A 16 2.72 6.11 1.26
N LEU A 17 2.24 5.43 2.30
CA LEU A 17 2.85 4.17 2.75
C LEU A 17 2.77 3.07 1.69
N LEU A 18 1.63 2.95 1.00
CA LEU A 18 1.48 1.99 -0.10
C LEU A 18 2.39 2.33 -1.28
N GLU A 19 2.45 3.61 -1.67
CA GLU A 19 3.32 4.08 -2.76
C GLU A 19 4.79 3.76 -2.47
N SER A 20 5.27 4.02 -1.25
CA SER A 20 6.64 3.69 -0.84
C SER A 20 6.93 2.19 -0.91
N ARG A 21 5.98 1.33 -0.54
CA ARG A 21 6.13 -0.13 -0.66
C ARG A 21 6.17 -0.59 -2.12
N ILE A 22 5.32 -0.01 -2.97
CA ILE A 22 5.29 -0.28 -4.42
C ILE A 22 6.61 0.10 -5.08
N GLU A 23 7.14 1.30 -4.79
CA GLU A 23 8.42 1.76 -5.33
C GLU A 23 9.55 0.79 -5.00
N LYS A 24 9.59 0.30 -3.75
CA LYS A 24 10.57 -0.71 -3.33
C LYS A 24 10.44 -2.01 -4.11
N ILE A 25 9.22 -2.50 -4.30
CA ILE A 25 8.95 -3.72 -5.08
C ILE A 25 9.40 -3.55 -6.53
N ILE A 26 9.13 -2.39 -7.14
CA ILE A 26 9.55 -2.07 -8.50
C ILE A 26 11.09 -2.09 -8.59
N ASP A 27 11.76 -1.40 -7.67
CA ASP A 27 13.22 -1.28 -7.66
C ASP A 27 13.93 -2.63 -7.41
N GLU A 28 13.39 -3.48 -6.52
CA GLU A 28 13.88 -4.84 -6.31
C GLU A 28 13.63 -5.74 -7.51
N SER A 29 12.44 -5.67 -8.11
CA SER A 29 12.07 -6.51 -9.26
C SER A 29 12.88 -6.15 -10.51
N ILE A 30 13.11 -4.86 -10.77
CA ILE A 30 13.96 -4.41 -11.89
C ILE A 30 15.39 -4.92 -11.71
N ARG A 31 15.92 -4.89 -10.47
CA ARG A 31 17.31 -5.28 -10.20
C ARG A 31 17.55 -6.80 -10.21
N HIS A 32 16.58 -7.59 -9.78
CA HIS A 32 16.79 -9.01 -9.51
C HIS A 32 15.97 -9.93 -10.41
N ASN A 33 14.65 -9.71 -10.51
CA ASN A 33 13.78 -10.54 -11.34
C ASN A 33 12.54 -9.78 -11.83
N PRO A 34 12.58 -9.22 -13.05
CA PRO A 34 11.45 -8.45 -13.59
C PRO A 34 10.18 -9.28 -13.79
N GLN A 35 10.30 -10.62 -13.90
CA GLN A 35 9.14 -11.50 -14.11
C GLN A 35 8.24 -11.59 -12.87
N ASP A 36 8.80 -11.39 -11.67
CA ASP A 36 8.05 -11.47 -10.42
C ASP A 36 7.33 -10.17 -10.08
N LEU A 37 7.58 -9.08 -10.82
CA LEU A 37 7.04 -7.75 -10.53
C LEU A 37 5.53 -7.76 -10.32
N ILE A 38 4.80 -8.37 -11.26
CA ILE A 38 3.34 -8.40 -11.22
C ILE A 38 2.84 -9.21 -10.02
N SER A 39 3.47 -10.35 -9.73
CA SER A 39 3.11 -11.21 -8.60
C SER A 39 3.37 -10.50 -7.26
N ASN A 40 4.52 -9.84 -7.10
CA ASN A 40 4.88 -9.12 -5.89
C ASN A 40 3.97 -7.91 -5.65
N LEU A 41 3.63 -7.16 -6.71
CA LEU A 41 2.66 -6.07 -6.60
C LEU A 41 1.28 -6.59 -6.20
N ALA A 42 0.80 -7.67 -6.82
CA ALA A 42 -0.50 -8.26 -6.48
C ALA A 42 -0.56 -8.72 -5.01
N GLU A 43 0.53 -9.31 -4.51
CA GLU A 43 0.64 -9.70 -3.10
C GLU A 43 0.58 -8.48 -2.16
N GLU A 44 1.28 -7.40 -2.48
CA GLU A 44 1.26 -6.18 -1.67
C GLU A 44 -0.11 -5.50 -1.66
N PHE A 45 -0.78 -5.40 -2.82
CA PHE A 45 -2.14 -4.89 -2.88
C PHE A 45 -3.12 -5.76 -2.08
N TYR A 46 -2.98 -7.08 -2.12
CA TYR A 46 -3.79 -7.98 -1.32
C TYR A 46 -3.58 -7.74 0.19
N LYS A 47 -2.32 -7.66 0.64
CA LYS A 47 -1.98 -7.35 2.04
C LYS A 47 -2.56 -6.02 2.49
N TRP A 48 -2.33 -4.94 1.72
CA TRP A 48 -2.86 -3.62 2.01
C TRP A 48 -4.40 -3.61 2.08
N SER A 49 -5.07 -4.32 1.17
CA SER A 49 -6.54 -4.44 1.21
C SER A 49 -7.04 -5.10 2.51
N ASN A 50 -6.34 -6.14 2.98
CA ASN A 50 -6.66 -6.80 4.25
C ASN A 50 -6.36 -5.90 5.45
N GLU A 51 -5.26 -5.14 5.44
CA GLU A 51 -4.95 -4.15 6.48
C GLU A 51 -6.07 -3.10 6.61
N LEU A 52 -6.59 -2.62 5.48
CA LEU A 52 -7.71 -1.67 5.47
C LEU A 52 -9.02 -2.27 5.98
N LEU A 53 -9.34 -3.49 5.57
CA LEU A 53 -10.57 -4.17 5.98
C LEU A 53 -10.57 -4.56 7.46
N THR A 54 -9.43 -5.00 7.99
CA THR A 54 -9.26 -5.33 9.42
C THR A 54 -9.28 -4.08 10.30
N LYS A 55 -8.64 -2.98 9.89
CA LYS A 55 -8.72 -1.69 10.57
C LYS A 55 -10.12 -1.08 10.60
N LYS A 56 -11.00 -1.42 9.65
CA LYS A 56 -12.41 -0.98 9.62
C LYS A 56 -13.33 -1.79 10.55
N SER A 57 -12.90 -2.96 11.02
CA SER A 57 -13.70 -3.85 11.88
C SER A 57 -13.38 -3.73 13.38
N ALA A 58 -12.43 -2.85 13.76
CA ALA A 58 -12.02 -2.56 15.13
C ALA A 58 -12.42 -1.13 15.51
#